data_AF-A0A534ZYH6-F1
#
_entry.id   AF-A0A534ZYH6-F1
#
_cell.length_a   1.000
_cell.length_b   1.000
_cell.length_c   1.000
_cell.angle_alpha   90.00
_cell.angle_beta   90.00
_cell.angle_gamma   90.00
#
_symmetry.space_group_name_H-M   'P 1'
#
loop_
_entity.id
_entity.type
_entity.pdbx_description
1 polymer ?
#
loop_
_entity_poly.entity_id
_entity_poly.type
_entity_poly.pdbx_seq_one_letter_code
_entity_poly.pdbx_strand_id
1 'polypeptide(L)' 'MLLDGKVAIITGSGRGIGREHALLMAQHGAKVVVN' A
#
# COMPACT_ATOMS: atom_id res chain seq x y z
N MET A 1 -4.51 1.30 13.50
CA MET A 1 -3.56 2.08 12.68
C MET A 1 -4.32 3.08 11.80
N LEU A 2 -3.66 4.01 11.12
CA LEU A 2 -4.31 5.10 10.37
C LEU A 2 -5.25 4.62 9.25
N LEU A 3 -4.98 3.46 8.66
CA LEU A 3 -5.69 2.93 7.49
C LEU A 3 -6.40 1.60 7.77
N ASP A 4 -6.64 1.26 9.04
CA ASP A 4 -7.34 0.01 9.40
C ASP A 4 -8.70 -0.09 8.68
N GLY A 5 -8.94 -1.27 8.08
CA GLY A 5 -10.17 -1.57 7.34
C GLY A 5 -10.28 -0.88 5.97
N LYS A 6 -9.27 -0.14 5.52
CA LYS A 6 -9.23 0.43 4.16
C LYS A 6 -8.60 -0.53 3.17
N VAL A 7 -8.99 -0.39 1.91
CA VAL A 7 -8.38 -1.07 0.76
C VAL A 7 -7.68 -0.04 -0.12
N ALA A 8 -6.43 -0.30 -0.48
CA ALA A 8 -5.63 0.58 -1.34
C ALA A 8 -5.17 -0.19 -2.60
N ILE A 9 -5.37 0.41 -3.78
CA ILE A 9 -4.88 -0.12 -5.05
C ILE A 9 -3.72 0.77 -5.51
N ILE A 10 -2.56 0.17 -5.75
CA ILE A 10 -1.34 0.92 -6.08
C ILE A 10 -0.69 0.30 -7.31
N THR A 11 -0.59 1.09 -8.39
CA THR A 11 0.08 0.70 -9.63
C THR A 11 1.55 1.12 -9.62
N GLY A 12 2.38 0.46 -10.43
CA GLY A 12 3.82 0.74 -10.49
C GLY A 12 4.57 0.30 -9.23
N SER A 13 4.05 -0.69 -8.49
CA SER A 13 4.57 -1.08 -7.17
C SER A 13 5.76 -2.03 -7.21
N GLY A 14 6.29 -2.34 -8.40
CA GLY A 14 7.43 -3.26 -8.54
C GLY A 14 8.74 -2.74 -7.93
N ARG A 15 8.94 -1.42 -7.87
CA ARG A 15 10.14 -0.78 -7.31
C ARG A 15 9.89 0.70 -6.98
N GLY A 16 10.87 1.33 -6.33
CA GLY A 16 10.87 2.77 -6.07
C GLY A 16 9.65 3.22 -5.26
N ILE A 17 9.13 4.39 -5.62
CA ILE A 17 8.11 5.09 -4.84
C ILE A 17 6.81 4.28 -4.69
N GLY A 18 6.36 3.59 -5.75
CA GLY A 18 5.15 2.76 -5.69
C GLY A 18 5.27 1.63 -4.67
N ARG A 19 6.45 0.97 -4.62
CA ARG A 19 6.74 -0.08 -3.64
C ARG A 19 6.74 0.46 -2.21
N GLU A 20 7.39 1.59 -1.97
CA GLU A 20 7.45 2.19 -0.63
C GLU A 20 6.07 2.64 -0.13
N HIS A 21 5.23 3.19 -1.01
CA HIS A 21 3.84 3.51 -0.63
C HIS A 21 3.04 2.27 -0.29
N ALA A 22 3.16 1.18 -1.06
CA ALA A 22 2.47 -0.07 -0.77
C ALA A 22 2.87 -0.64 0.59
N LEU A 23 4.16 -0.63 0.91
CA LEU A 23 4.67 -1.10 2.19
C LEU A 23 4.18 -0.20 3.34
N LEU A 24 4.30 1.13 3.19
CA LEU A 24 3.88 2.06 4.22
C LEU A 24 2.38 1.97 4.50
N MET A 25 1.54 1.86 3.47
CA MET A 25 0.10 1.74 3.63
C MET A 25 -0.30 0.42 4.29
N ALA A 26 0.35 -0.69 3.91
CA ALA A 26 0.14 -1.98 4.57
C ALA A 26 0.56 -1.94 6.05
N GLN A 27 1.69 -1.30 6.37
CA GLN A 27 2.14 -1.06 7.75
C GLN A 27 1.17 -0.21 8.56
N HIS A 28 0.35 0.62 7.91
CA HIS A 28 -0.70 1.41 8.53
C HIS A 28 -2.08 0.72 8.50
N GLY A 29 -2.14 -0.57 8.18
CA GLY A 29 -3.33 -1.40 8.33
C GLY A 29 -4.23 -1.51 7.09
N ALA A 30 -3.81 -0.95 5.95
CA ALA A 30 -4.55 -1.10 4.71
C ALA A 30 -4.38 -2.51 4.12
N LYS A 31 -5.44 -3.05 3.54
CA LYS A 31 -5.35 -4.20 2.63
C LYS A 31 -4.93 -3.69 1.25
N VAL A 32 -3.72 -4.03 0.82
CA VAL A 32 -3.12 -3.46 -0.40
C VAL A 32 -3.20 -4.44 -1.57
N VAL A 33 -3.62 -3.94 -2.74
CA VAL A 33 -3.57 -4.64 -4.02
C VAL A 33 -2.59 -3.89 -4.93
N VAL A 34 -1.66 -4.62 -5.53
CA VAL A 34 -0.58 -4.05 -6.35
C VAL A 34 -0.61 -4.56 -7.79
N ASN A 35 -0.19 -3.71 -8.73
CA ASN A 35 0.12 -4.04 -10.13
C ASN A 35 1.42 -3.34 -10.54
#